data_AF-A0A929XG84-F1
#
_entry.id   AF-A0A929XG84-F1
#
_cell.length_a   1.000
_cell.length_b   1.000
_cell.length_c   1.000
_cell.angle_alpha   90.00
_cell.angle_beta   90.00
_cell.angle_gamma   90.00
#
_symmetry.space_group_name_H-M   'P 1'
#
loop_
_entity.id
_entity.type
_entity.pdbx_description
1 polymer ?
#
loop_
_entity_poly.entity_id
_entity_poly.type
_entity_poly.pdbx_seq_one_letter_code
_entity_poly.pdbx_strand_id
1 'polypeptide(L)' 'MGKEEKDIKLEEILEKLEIANNELNKSDIELDKSIEIYTEAMKLVSKGNEKLLKAEEKIAKFIDEKEQKEIEE' A
#
# COMPACT_ATOMS: atom_id res chain seq x y z
N MET A 1 -1.95 -26.18 -0.54
CA MET A 1 -1.91 -25.36 -1.77
C MET A 1 -2.02 -23.91 -1.33
N GLY A 2 -0.89 -23.20 -1.21
CA GLY A 2 -0.89 -21.80 -0.81
C GLY A 2 -1.59 -20.99 -1.89
N LYS A 3 -2.66 -20.26 -1.53
CA LYS A 3 -3.27 -19.28 -2.44
C LYS A 3 -2.18 -18.29 -2.82
N GLU A 4 -1.82 -18.23 -4.10
CA GLU A 4 -1.09 -17.09 -4.65
C GLU A 4 -1.91 -15.85 -4.31
N GLU A 5 -1.45 -15.04 -3.35
CA GLU A 5 -2.01 -13.71 -3.17
C GLU A 5 -1.79 -12.97 -4.48
N LYS A 6 -2.89 -12.68 -5.20
CA LYS A 6 -2.83 -11.80 -6.37
C LYS A 6 -2.10 -10.53 -5.97
N ASP A 7 -1.03 -10.21 -6.68
CA ASP A 7 -0.29 -8.96 -6.50
C ASP A 7 -1.22 -7.79 -6.85
N ILE A 8 -1.82 -7.20 -5.81
CA ILE A 8 -2.75 -6.08 -5.94
C ILE A 8 -1.97 -4.82 -6.32
N LYS A 9 -2.49 -3.99 -7.23
CA LYS A 9 -1.84 -2.73 -7.60
C LYS A 9 -1.98 -1.66 -6.50
N LEU A 10 -1.10 -0.67 -6.50
CA LEU A 10 -1.17 0.42 -5.51
C LEU A 10 -2.47 1.22 -5.68
N GLU A 11 -2.88 1.47 -6.93
CA GLU A 11 -4.11 2.17 -7.26
C GLU A 11 -5.35 1.43 -6.72
N GLU A 12 -5.36 0.10 -6.85
CA GLU A 12 -6.43 -0.75 -6.31
C GLU A 12 -6.44 -0.77 -4.77
N ILE A 13 -5.27 -0.67 -4.13
CA ILE A 13 -5.18 -0.51 -2.67
C ILE A 13 -5.81 0.82 -2.26
N LEU A 14 -5.44 1.91 -2.93
CA LEU A 14 -5.93 3.25 -2.61
C LEU A 14 -7.45 3.36 -2.82
N GLU A 15 -7.98 2.82 -3.91
CA GLU A 15 -9.43 2.76 -4.16
C GLU A 15 -10.17 2.02 -3.05
N LYS A 16 -9.67 0.86 -2.62
CA LYS A 16 -10.28 0.10 -1.52
C LYS A 16 -10.20 0.82 -0.18
N LEU A 17 -9.13 1.57 0.09
CA LEU A 17 -9.00 2.39 1.28
C LEU A 17 -9.99 3.56 1.27
N GLU A 18 -10.21 4.19 0.12
CA GLU A 18 -11.22 5.23 -0.03
C GLU A 18 -12.63 4.69 0.23
N ILE A 19 -12.96 3.52 -0.32
CA ILE A 19 -14.23 2.84 -0.06
C ILE A 19 -14.39 2.54 1.44
N ALA A 20 -13.36 1.96 2.08
CA ALA A 20 -13.39 1.67 3.51
C ALA A 20 -13.59 2.94 4.36
N ASN A 21 -12.90 4.03 4.02
CA ASN A 21 -13.05 5.32 4.69
C ASN A 21 -14.48 5.89 4.53
N ASN A 22 -15.05 5.80 3.33
CA ASN A 22 -16.42 6.25 3.07
C ASN A 22 -17.45 5.43 3.86
N GLU A 23 -17.26 4.12 3.96
CA GLU A 23 -18.12 3.25 4.79
C GLU A 23 -18.01 3.59 6.29
N LEU A 24 -16.81 3.83 6.79
CA LEU A 24 -16.57 4.20 8.20
C LEU A 24 -17.12 5.59 8.56
N ASN A 25 -17.28 6.49 7.58
CA ASN A 25 -17.86 7.82 7.80
C ASN A 25 -19.40 7.83 7.84
N LYS A 26 -20.06 6.69 7.60
CA LYS A 26 -21.51 6.58 7.72
C LYS A 26 -21.93 6.71 9.19
N SER A 27 -22.98 7.49 9.45
CA SER A 27 -23.46 7.76 10.81
C SER A 27 -24.18 6.58 11.46
N ASP A 28 -24.53 5.54 10.70
CA ASP A 28 -25.34 4.40 11.12
C ASP A 28 -24.59 3.05 11.02
N ILE A 29 -23.26 3.07 11.05
CA ILE A 29 -22.46 1.85 11.02
C ILE A 29 -22.46 1.11 12.37
N GLU A 30 -22.70 -0.19 12.34
CA GLU A 30 -22.57 -1.06 13.53
C GLU A 30 -21.10 -1.19 13.97
N LEU A 31 -20.88 -1.26 15.29
CA LEU A 31 -19.54 -1.33 15.88
C LEU A 31 -18.73 -2.51 15.32
N ASP A 32 -19.29 -3.72 15.29
CA ASP A 32 -18.59 -4.91 14.81
C ASP A 32 -18.18 -4.75 13.34
N LYS A 33 -19.08 -4.22 12.51
CA LYS A 33 -18.79 -3.92 11.10
C LYS A 33 -17.68 -2.87 10.95
N SER A 34 -17.68 -1.83 11.79
CA SER A 34 -16.62 -0.82 11.77
C SER A 34 -15.24 -1.42 12.11
N ILE A 35 -15.19 -2.35 13.06
CA ILE A 35 -13.96 -3.05 13.46
C ILE A 35 -13.45 -3.94 12.32
N GLU A 36 -14.35 -4.66 11.66
CA GLU A 36 -14.00 -5.50 10.49
C GLU A 36 -13.42 -4.65 9.35
N ILE A 37 -14.10 -3.56 8.97
CA ILE A 37 -13.65 -2.67 7.89
C ILE A 37 -12.30 -2.05 8.23
N TYR A 38 -12.13 -1.55 9.47
CA TYR A 38 -10.87 -0.99 9.92
C TYR A 38 -9.73 -2.01 9.86
N THR A 39 -9.99 -3.24 10.31
CA THR A 39 -8.99 -4.32 10.33
C THR A 39 -8.54 -4.67 8.91
N GLU A 40 -9.47 -4.79 7.96
CA GLU A 40 -9.13 -5.03 6.55
C GLU A 40 -8.40 -3.84 5.91
N ALA A 41 -8.83 -2.60 6.22
CA ALA A 41 -8.16 -1.39 5.76
C ALA A 41 -6.70 -1.33 6.24
N MET A 42 -6.43 -1.69 7.50
CA MET A 42 -5.07 -1.73 8.03
C MET A 42 -4.16 -2.72 7.30
N LYS A 43 -4.68 -3.88 6.88
CA LYS A 43 -3.92 -4.83 6.04
C LYS A 43 -3.57 -4.21 4.68
N LEU A 44 -4.50 -3.46 4.09
CA LEU A 44 -4.27 -2.74 2.83
C LEU A 44 -3.23 -1.64 2.99
N VAL A 45 -3.26 -0.88 4.10
CA VAL A 45 -2.24 0.13 4.43
C VAL A 45 -0.85 -0.51 4.50
N SER A 46 -0.70 -1.64 5.21
CA SER A 46 0.57 -2.34 5.28
C SER A 46 1.10 -2.73 3.90
N LYS A 47 0.23 -3.31 3.05
CA LYS A 47 0.61 -3.69 1.67
C LYS A 47 0.97 -2.48 0.80
N GLY A 48 0.26 -1.37 0.98
CA GLY A 48 0.55 -0.11 0.28
C GLY A 48 1.92 0.44 0.66
N ASN A 49 2.21 0.48 1.97
CA ASN A 49 3.50 0.93 2.49
C ASN A 49 4.66 0.08 1.97
N GLU A 50 4.51 -1.25 1.95
CA GLU A 50 5.55 -2.13 1.38
C GLU A 50 5.83 -1.83 -0.09
N LYS A 51 4.80 -1.50 -0.89
CA LYS A 51 4.98 -1.15 -2.30
C LYS A 51 5.69 0.20 -2.47
N LEU A 52 5.33 1.18 -1.64
CA LEU A 52 5.99 2.49 -1.63
C LEU A 52 7.46 2.37 -1.24
N LEU A 53 7.78 1.62 -0.19
CA LEU A 53 9.16 1.37 0.24
C LEU A 53 9.97 0.69 -0.87
N LYS A 54 9.42 -0.33 -1.55
CA LYS A 54 10.09 -0.96 -2.69
C LYS A 54 10.32 -0.01 -3.86
N ALA A 55 9.42 0.95 -4.08
CA ALA A 55 9.60 1.96 -5.12
C ALA A 55 10.71 2.96 -4.74
N GLU A 56 10.71 3.41 -3.48
CA GLU A 56 11.75 4.28 -2.91
C GLU A 56 13.13 3.62 -3.00
N GLU A 57 13.26 2.36 -2.57
CA GLU A 57 14.50 1.58 -2.66
C GLU A 57 15.02 1.46 -4.10
N LYS A 58 14.12 1.30 -5.08
CA LYS A 58 14.51 1.26 -6.49
C LYS A 58 15.03 2.60 -6.97
N ILE A 59 14.36 3.70 -6.61
CA ILE A 59 14.79 5.06 -6.97
C ILE A 59 16.15 5.37 -6.34
N ALA A 60 16.35 5.03 -5.05
CA ALA A 60 17.62 5.23 -4.36
C ALA A 60 18.77 4.53 -5.09
N LYS A 61 18.59 3.27 -5.50
CA LYS A 61 19.60 2.54 -6.30
C LYS A 61 19.93 3.22 -7.63
N PHE A 62 18.93 3.77 -8.33
CA PHE A 62 19.18 4.50 -9.57
C PHE A 62 20.01 5.77 -9.36
N ILE A 63 19.81 6.45 -8.23
CA ILE A 63 20.60 7.65 -7.87
C ILE A 63 22.03 7.23 -7.55
N ASP A 64 22.23 6.22 -6.70
CA ASP A 64 23.55 5.72 -6.33
C ASP A 64 24.35 5.24 -7.55
N GLU A 65 23.73 4.49 -8.47
CA GLU A 65 24.36 4.03 -9.72
C GLU A 65 24.76 5.19 -10.64
N LYS A 66 23.99 6.28 -10.64
CA LYS A 66 24.30 7.46 -11.44
C LYS A 66 25.49 8.21 -10.84
N GLU A 67 25.51 8.42 -9.53
CA GLU A 67 26.61 9.09 -8.84
C GLU A 67 27.93 8.31 -8.97
N GLN A 68 27.89 6.97 -8.91
CA GLN A 68 29.07 6.13 -9.15
C GLN A 68 29.64 6.30 -10.56
N LYS A 69 28.80 6.38 -11.59
CA LYS A 69 29.25 6.59 -12.97
C LYS A 69 29.89 7.96 -13.19
N GLU A 70 29.42 9.01 -12.51
CA GLU A 70 30.00 10.35 -12.60
C GLU A 70 31.37 10.48 -11.89
N ILE A 71 31.71 9.55 -10.98
CA ILE A 71 33.03 9.51 -10.30
C ILE A 71 34.07 8.72 -11.12
N GLU A 72 33.64 7.82 -12.00
CA GLU A 72 34.51 6.99 -12.84
C GLU A 72 34.91 7.65 -14.18
N GLU A 73 34.30 8.78 -14.55
CA GLU A 73 34.65 9.63 -15.71
C GLU A 73 35.60 10.78 -15.36
#